data_AF-A0A7K2KRN0-F1
#
_entry.id   AF-A0A7K2KRN0-F1
#
_cell.length_a   1.000
_cell.length_b   1.000
_cell.length_c   1.000
_cell.angle_alpha   90.00
_cell.angle_beta   90.00
_cell.angle_gamma   90.00
#
_symmetry.space_group_name_H-M   'P 1'
#
loop_
_entity.id
_entity.type
_entity.pdbx_description
1 polymer ?
#
loop_
_entity_poly.entity_id
_entity_poly.type
_entity_poly.pdbx_seq_one_letter_code
_entity_poly.pdbx_strand_id
1 'polypeptide(L)'
;MKWHEPSIDMLAQAPDWLPYEHLRGLLEGWELGCVYWYEDGAWARAPYPGDLDDDGLDCGMSRFAVREELLRDLIASERGLPRDRADGLVSAAEARSLTAAEIGEVLDAAAAADEYVAADREAMLRSLELAALTAPGSVVPAASNEPG
;
A
#
# COMPACT_ATOMS: atom_id res chain seq x y z
N MET A 1 9.58 16.03 -7.91
CA MET A 1 8.54 15.92 -8.95
C MET A 1 7.77 17.22 -9.23
N LYS A 2 7.08 17.82 -8.25
CA LYS A 2 6.32 19.09 -8.37
C LYS A 2 7.11 20.28 -8.99
N TRP A 3 8.41 20.35 -8.79
CA TRP A 3 9.23 21.48 -9.27
C TRP A 3 10.11 21.13 -10.47
N HIS A 4 9.87 19.97 -11.10
CA HIS A 4 10.64 19.54 -12.25
C HIS A 4 10.17 20.29 -13.51
N GLU A 5 11.12 20.80 -14.29
CA GLU A 5 10.86 21.49 -15.56
C GLU A 5 11.61 20.75 -16.69
N PRO A 6 10.92 20.27 -17.75
CA PRO A 6 9.48 20.39 -17.99
C PRO A 6 8.64 19.55 -17.01
N SER A 7 7.36 19.92 -16.88
CA SER A 7 6.43 19.17 -16.03
C SER A 7 6.36 17.70 -16.44
N ILE A 8 6.32 16.81 -15.45
CA ILE A 8 6.26 15.37 -15.67
C ILE A 8 4.79 14.96 -15.79
N ASP A 9 4.43 14.31 -16.89
CA ASP A 9 3.14 13.65 -17.03
C ASP A 9 3.16 12.31 -16.28
N MET A 10 2.71 12.33 -15.03
CA MET A 10 2.65 11.15 -14.16
C MET A 10 1.60 10.11 -14.60
N LEU A 11 0.77 10.43 -15.60
CA LEU A 11 -0.26 9.56 -16.16
C LEU A 11 0.12 9.07 -17.57
N ALA A 12 1.34 9.36 -18.04
CA ALA A 12 1.81 8.83 -19.31
C ALA A 12 1.87 7.30 -19.26
N GLN A 13 1.28 6.64 -20.27
CA GLN A 13 1.19 5.16 -20.39
C GLN A 13 0.39 4.49 -19.27
N ALA A 14 -0.37 5.25 -18.50
CA ALA A 14 -1.32 4.71 -17.53
C ALA A 14 -2.38 3.85 -18.24
N PRO A 15 -2.86 2.77 -17.60
CA PRO A 15 -3.95 1.97 -18.13
C PRO A 15 -5.29 2.71 -18.07
N ASP A 16 -6.21 2.35 -18.97
CA ASP A 16 -7.51 3.03 -19.16
C ASP A 16 -8.45 2.94 -17.94
N TRP A 17 -8.22 1.98 -17.04
CA TRP A 17 -9.04 1.79 -15.84
C TRP A 17 -8.71 2.77 -14.71
N LEU A 18 -7.60 3.52 -14.81
CA LEU A 18 -7.26 4.52 -13.79
C LEU A 18 -8.28 5.67 -13.79
N PRO A 19 -8.58 6.26 -12.61
CA PRO A 19 -9.54 7.34 -12.49
C PRO A 19 -8.95 8.68 -12.96
N TYR A 20 -8.70 8.82 -14.26
CA TYR A 20 -7.99 9.95 -14.86
C TYR A 20 -8.50 11.32 -14.44
N GLU A 21 -9.82 11.52 -14.45
CA GLU A 21 -10.41 12.82 -14.09
C GLU A 21 -10.05 13.25 -12.66
N HIS A 22 -10.07 12.30 -11.73
CA HIS A 22 -9.67 12.56 -10.34
C HIS A 22 -8.17 12.80 -10.22
N LEU A 23 -7.35 11.94 -10.84
CA LEU A 23 -5.89 12.04 -10.79
C LEU A 23 -5.38 13.33 -11.44
N ARG A 24 -5.97 13.77 -12.54
CA ARG A 24 -5.67 15.07 -13.17
C ARG A 24 -6.00 16.23 -12.24
N GLY A 25 -7.15 16.17 -11.54
CA GLY A 25 -7.50 17.16 -10.53
C GLY A 25 -6.45 17.27 -9.42
N LEU A 26 -5.96 16.14 -8.90
CA LEU A 26 -4.88 16.11 -7.90
C LEU A 26 -3.55 16.63 -8.46
N LEU A 27 -3.23 16.29 -9.71
CA LEU A 27 -2.01 16.75 -10.40
C LEU A 27 -2.02 18.27 -10.58
N GLU A 28 -3.13 18.83 -11.07
CA GLU A 28 -3.33 20.27 -11.24
C GLU A 28 -3.37 21.01 -9.89
N GLY A 29 -3.93 20.38 -8.85
CA GLY A 29 -3.96 20.87 -7.47
C GLY A 29 -2.63 20.78 -6.73
N TRP A 30 -1.60 20.16 -7.32
CA TRP A 30 -0.30 19.89 -6.70
C TRP A 30 -0.35 18.95 -5.49
N GLU A 31 -1.35 18.08 -5.46
CA GLU A 31 -1.60 17.08 -4.41
C GLU A 31 -1.12 15.69 -4.84
N LEU A 32 -0.77 15.50 -6.12
CA LEU A 32 -0.23 14.25 -6.66
C LEU A 32 1.29 14.27 -6.70
N GLY A 33 1.92 13.43 -5.87
CA GLY A 33 3.38 13.33 -5.76
C GLY A 33 4.03 12.24 -6.62
N CYS A 34 3.30 11.17 -6.92
CA CYS A 34 3.71 10.03 -7.74
C CYS A 34 2.47 9.16 -8.05
N VAL A 35 2.53 8.33 -9.11
CA VAL A 35 1.49 7.35 -9.44
C VAL A 35 2.13 6.02 -9.80
N TYR A 36 1.68 4.96 -9.15
CA TYR A 36 2.05 3.58 -9.43
C TYR A 36 0.78 2.77 -9.66
N TRP A 37 0.81 1.83 -10.59
CA TRP A 37 -0.28 0.89 -10.83
C TRP A 37 0.24 -0.53 -10.88
N TYR A 38 -0.59 -1.48 -10.46
CA TYR A 38 -0.29 -2.90 -10.54
C TYR A 38 -1.17 -3.53 -11.61
N GLU A 39 -0.56 -4.13 -12.62
CA GLU A 39 -1.25 -4.80 -13.72
C GLU A 39 -0.41 -6.01 -14.17
N ASP A 40 -1.08 -7.10 -14.54
CA ASP A 40 -0.44 -8.32 -15.07
C ASP A 40 0.73 -8.87 -14.23
N GLY A 41 0.64 -8.76 -12.91
CA GLY A 41 1.63 -9.31 -11.99
C GLY A 41 2.80 -8.38 -11.67
N ALA A 42 2.84 -7.18 -12.24
CA ALA A 42 3.93 -6.23 -12.09
C ALA A 42 3.44 -4.83 -11.69
N TRP A 43 4.26 -4.13 -10.91
CA TRP A 43 4.11 -2.70 -10.67
C TRP A 43 4.69 -1.91 -11.84
N ALA A 44 3.99 -0.86 -12.25
CA ALA A 44 4.39 0.04 -13.32
C ALA A 44 4.12 1.50 -12.91
N ARG A 45 4.74 2.43 -13.65
CA ARG A 45 4.68 3.88 -13.47
C ARG A 45 4.96 4.58 -14.79
N ALA A 46 4.64 5.87 -14.86
CA ALA A 46 5.00 6.69 -16.01
C ALA A 46 6.53 6.76 -16.20
N PRO A 47 7.04 6.89 -17.43
CA PRO A 47 8.47 7.07 -17.67
C PRO A 47 8.93 8.42 -17.11
N TYR A 48 9.78 8.37 -16.08
CA TYR A 48 10.39 9.55 -15.49
C TYR A 48 11.68 9.96 -16.22
N PRO A 49 12.00 11.27 -16.27
CA PRO A 49 13.29 11.74 -16.75
C PRO A 49 14.44 11.11 -15.97
N GLY A 50 15.55 10.80 -16.66
CA GLY A 50 16.70 10.13 -16.04
C GLY A 50 17.49 11.01 -15.06
N ASP A 51 17.24 12.32 -15.06
CA ASP A 51 17.81 13.32 -14.15
C ASP A 51 16.88 13.67 -12.98
N LEU A 52 15.74 12.98 -12.84
CA LEU A 52 14.88 13.14 -11.67
C LEU A 52 15.54 12.46 -10.46
N ASP A 53 15.83 13.25 -9.43
CA ASP A 53 16.46 12.78 -8.19
C ASP A 53 15.66 11.70 -7.45
N ASP A 54 14.32 11.83 -7.41
CA ASP A 54 13.43 10.90 -6.73
C ASP A 54 12.02 10.92 -7.36
N ASP A 55 11.50 9.72 -7.60
CA ASP A 55 10.19 9.43 -8.16
C ASP A 55 9.12 9.08 -7.12
N GLY A 56 9.46 9.17 -5.84
CA GLY A 56 8.60 8.83 -4.72
C GLY A 56 8.85 7.42 -4.15
N LEU A 57 9.60 6.55 -4.84
CA LEU A 57 10.03 5.27 -4.25
C LEU A 57 11.03 5.53 -3.14
N ASP A 58 12.09 6.31 -3.39
CA ASP A 58 13.21 6.44 -2.46
C ASP A 58 12.84 7.23 -1.21
N CYS A 59 11.98 8.25 -1.30
CA CYS A 59 11.54 8.98 -0.11
C CYS A 59 10.48 8.26 0.74
N GLY A 60 9.76 7.27 0.19
CA GLY A 60 8.55 6.77 0.84
C GLY A 60 8.40 5.25 0.90
N MET A 61 8.68 4.55 -0.19
CA MET A 61 8.24 3.15 -0.39
C MET A 61 9.38 2.14 -0.38
N SER A 62 10.58 2.53 -0.84
CA SER A 62 11.75 1.65 -0.97
C SER A 62 12.13 0.96 0.36
N ARG A 63 11.94 1.65 1.49
CA ARG A 63 12.23 1.09 2.83
C ARG A 63 11.37 -0.11 3.21
N PHE A 64 10.19 -0.25 2.61
CA PHE A 64 9.32 -1.40 2.83
C PHE A 64 9.67 -2.60 1.96
N ALA A 65 10.49 -2.41 0.91
CA ALA A 65 11.01 -3.49 0.07
C ALA A 65 12.28 -4.14 0.65
N VAL A 66 12.91 -3.52 1.66
CA VAL A 66 14.09 -4.04 2.35
C VAL A 66 13.67 -4.53 3.73
N ARG A 67 13.76 -5.85 3.96
CA ARG A 67 13.29 -6.52 5.18
C ARG A 67 13.83 -5.87 6.45
N GLU A 68 15.12 -5.56 6.50
CA GLU A 68 15.79 -4.97 7.66
C GLU A 68 15.31 -3.54 7.95
N GLU A 69 14.97 -2.78 6.92
CA GLU A 69 14.46 -1.41 7.06
C GLU A 69 13.01 -1.43 7.52
N LEU A 70 12.17 -2.28 6.92
CA LEU A 70 10.80 -2.53 7.40
C LEU A 70 10.76 -2.95 8.87
N LEU A 71 11.63 -3.89 9.27
CA LEU A 71 11.74 -4.31 10.67
C LEU A 71 12.15 -3.17 11.59
N ARG A 72 13.07 -2.31 11.15
CA ARG A 72 13.48 -1.14 11.92
C ARG A 72 12.30 -0.21 12.14
N ASP A 73 11.52 0.06 11.10
CA ASP A 73 10.35 0.94 11.16
C ASP A 73 9.26 0.40 12.09
N LEU A 74 8.95 -0.90 12.00
CA LEU A 74 7.94 -1.54 12.85
C LEU A 74 8.34 -1.60 14.33
N ILE A 75 9.64 -1.64 14.63
CA ILE A 75 10.15 -1.71 16.01
C ILE A 75 10.34 -0.31 16.61
N ALA A 76 10.82 0.66 15.81
CA ALA A 76 11.25 1.95 16.32
C ALA A 76 10.14 2.99 16.47
N SER A 77 8.92 2.71 15.98
CA SER A 77 7.79 3.63 16.10
C SER A 77 7.30 3.77 17.54
N GLU A 78 6.52 4.82 17.84
CA GLU A 78 5.93 5.05 19.17
C GLU A 78 5.00 3.91 19.61
N ARG A 79 4.33 3.27 18.64
CA ARG A 79 3.49 2.09 18.82
C ARG A 79 4.19 0.81 18.38
N GLY A 80 5.53 0.82 18.42
CA GLY A 80 6.37 -0.22 17.85
C GLY A 80 6.14 -1.60 18.48
N LEU A 81 6.43 -2.63 17.69
CA LEU A 81 6.24 -4.02 18.08
C LEU A 81 7.53 -4.62 18.67
N PRO A 82 7.40 -5.61 19.58
CA PRO A 82 8.52 -6.46 19.95
C PRO A 82 9.17 -7.09 18.72
N ARG A 83 10.50 -7.22 18.72
CA ARG A 83 11.29 -7.68 17.56
C ARG A 83 10.82 -9.03 17.02
N ASP A 84 10.52 -9.98 17.89
CA ASP A 84 10.03 -11.31 17.55
C ASP A 84 8.64 -11.25 16.88
N ARG A 85 7.74 -10.39 17.36
CA ARG A 85 6.43 -10.17 16.71
C ARG A 85 6.58 -9.51 15.35
N ALA A 86 7.41 -8.47 15.24
CA ALA A 86 7.69 -7.81 13.96
C ALA A 86 8.27 -8.79 12.94
N ASP A 87 9.23 -9.63 13.34
CA ASP A 87 9.83 -10.65 12.47
C ASP A 87 8.81 -11.71 11.99
N GLY A 88 7.92 -12.15 12.89
CA GLY A 88 6.83 -13.05 12.53
C GLY A 88 5.84 -12.45 11.54
N LEU A 89 5.47 -11.18 11.71
CA LEU A 89 4.57 -10.47 10.80
C LEU A 89 5.19 -10.27 9.41
N VAL A 90 6.46 -9.87 9.35
CA VAL A 90 7.17 -9.72 8.07
C VAL A 90 7.28 -11.06 7.35
N SER A 91 7.60 -12.14 8.07
CA SER A 91 7.66 -13.49 7.50
C SER A 91 6.29 -13.96 6.99
N ALA A 92 5.20 -13.63 7.69
CA ALA A 92 3.83 -13.91 7.23
C ALA A 92 3.46 -13.06 5.99
N ALA A 93 3.94 -11.82 5.90
CA ALA A 93 3.74 -10.96 4.72
C ALA A 93 4.44 -11.55 3.49
N GLU A 94 5.70 -11.97 3.64
CA GLU A 94 6.48 -12.64 2.58
C GLU A 94 5.80 -13.93 2.11
N ALA A 95 5.17 -14.67 3.03
CA ALA A 95 4.40 -15.87 2.74
C ALA A 95 2.95 -15.60 2.25
N ARG A 96 2.53 -14.34 2.14
CA ARG A 96 1.14 -13.92 1.81
C ARG A 96 0.09 -14.54 2.74
N SER A 97 0.44 -14.73 4.00
CA SER A 97 -0.37 -15.41 4.99
C SER A 97 -0.83 -14.50 6.13
N LEU A 98 -0.62 -13.18 6.02
CA LEU A 98 -1.14 -12.23 6.98
C LEU A 98 -2.66 -12.33 7.07
N THR A 99 -3.16 -12.36 8.30
CA THR A 99 -4.58 -12.25 8.59
C THR A 99 -5.02 -10.77 8.66
N ALA A 100 -6.32 -10.50 8.57
CA ALA A 100 -6.84 -9.13 8.74
C ALA A 100 -6.46 -8.49 10.10
N ALA A 101 -6.38 -9.29 11.16
CA ALA A 101 -5.96 -8.82 12.48
C ALA A 101 -4.48 -8.41 12.47
N GLU A 102 -3.62 -9.22 11.86
CA GLU A 102 -2.18 -8.97 11.75
C GLU A 102 -1.86 -7.76 10.86
N ILE A 103 -2.63 -7.55 9.80
CA ILE A 103 -2.56 -6.33 9.00
C ILE A 103 -2.92 -5.12 9.85
N GLY A 104 -3.94 -5.25 10.71
CA GLY A 104 -4.28 -4.23 11.69
C GLY A 104 -3.13 -3.90 12.63
N GLU A 105 -2.45 -4.91 13.17
CA GLU A 105 -1.26 -4.72 14.02
C GLU A 105 -0.13 -4.01 13.29
N VAL A 106 0.15 -4.38 12.02
CA VAL A 106 1.16 -3.71 11.19
C VAL A 106 0.80 -2.24 10.98
N LEU A 107 -0.47 -1.93 10.66
CA LEU A 107 -0.92 -0.56 10.47
C LEU A 107 -0.85 0.27 11.74
N ASP A 108 -1.21 -0.31 12.88
CA ASP A 108 -1.20 0.37 14.17
C ASP A 108 0.24 0.66 14.65
N ALA A 109 1.17 -0.25 14.32
CA ALA A 109 2.59 -0.11 14.62
C ALA A 109 3.30 0.85 13.67
N ALA A 110 2.95 0.87 12.38
CA ALA A 110 3.48 1.88 11.48
C ALA A 110 2.95 3.27 11.89
N ALA A 111 3.83 4.28 11.97
CA ALA A 111 3.54 5.62 12.51
C ALA A 111 2.39 6.41 11.82
N ALA A 112 1.74 5.83 10.82
CA ALA A 112 0.64 6.41 10.05
C ALA A 112 -0.76 6.19 10.68
N ALA A 113 -0.87 5.54 11.84
CA ALA A 113 -2.16 5.19 12.43
C ALA A 113 -3.06 6.37 12.87
N ASP A 114 -2.55 7.61 12.92
CA ASP A 114 -3.37 8.81 13.20
C ASP A 114 -3.90 9.50 11.93
N GLU A 115 -3.48 9.07 10.73
CA GLU A 115 -3.86 9.69 9.46
C GLU A 115 -4.92 8.91 8.67
N TYR A 116 -5.23 7.67 9.05
CA TYR A 116 -6.20 6.83 8.33
C TYR A 116 -7.63 7.01 8.82
N VAL A 117 -8.57 7.26 7.90
CA VAL A 117 -9.99 7.09 8.20
C VAL A 117 -10.38 5.61 8.13
N ALA A 118 -11.36 5.19 8.92
CA ALA A 118 -11.78 3.78 8.98
C ALA A 118 -12.17 3.20 7.60
N ALA A 119 -12.73 4.04 6.71
CA ALA A 119 -13.08 3.65 5.35
C ALA A 119 -11.87 3.23 4.50
N ASP A 120 -10.71 3.86 4.71
CA ASP A 120 -9.47 3.52 3.98
C ASP A 120 -8.95 2.16 4.42
N ARG A 121 -9.07 1.83 5.72
CA ARG A 121 -8.70 0.51 6.24
C ARG A 121 -9.54 -0.60 5.62
N GLU A 122 -10.86 -0.40 5.53
CA GLU A 122 -11.76 -1.37 4.89
C GLU A 122 -11.50 -1.51 3.39
N ALA A 123 -11.23 -0.41 2.69
CA ALA A 123 -10.86 -0.45 1.28
C ALA A 123 -9.53 -1.19 1.07
N MET A 124 -8.51 -0.91 1.88
CA MET A 124 -7.22 -1.56 1.82
C MET A 124 -7.32 -3.07 2.07
N LEU A 125 -8.05 -3.50 3.11
CA LEU A 125 -8.24 -4.93 3.41
C LEU A 125 -8.92 -5.66 2.24
N ARG A 126 -9.96 -5.07 1.64
CA ARG A 126 -10.61 -5.63 0.45
C ARG A 126 -9.66 -5.72 -0.74
N SER A 127 -8.83 -4.70 -0.97
CA SER A 127 -7.84 -4.72 -2.05
C SER A 127 -6.80 -5.82 -1.85
N LEU A 128 -6.32 -6.02 -0.62
CA LEU A 128 -5.36 -7.07 -0.29
C LEU A 128 -5.95 -8.48 -0.48
N GLU A 129 -7.22 -8.66 -0.12
CA GLU A 129 -7.95 -9.92 -0.36
C GLU A 129 -8.15 -10.18 -1.87
N LEU A 130 -8.61 -9.18 -2.63
CA LEU A 130 -8.78 -9.29 -4.09
C LEU A 130 -7.47 -9.59 -4.82
N ALA A 131 -6.35 -9.09 -4.29
CA ALA A 131 -5.01 -9.33 -4.82
C ALA A 131 -4.39 -10.66 -4.35
N ALA A 132 -5.10 -11.45 -3.52
CA ALA A 132 -4.59 -12.68 -2.91
C ALA A 132 -3.24 -12.50 -2.18
N LEU A 133 -3.09 -11.36 -1.48
CA LEU A 133 -1.90 -11.01 -0.70
C LEU A 133 -2.05 -11.34 0.79
N THR A 134 -3.19 -11.90 1.19
CA THR A 134 -3.52 -12.25 2.56
C THR A 134 -3.99 -13.69 2.64
N ALA A 135 -3.97 -14.26 3.84
CA ALA A 135 -4.67 -15.53 4.06
C ALA A 135 -6.15 -15.36 3.69
N PRO A 136 -6.78 -16.34 3.01
CA PRO A 136 -8.20 -16.27 2.73
C PRO A 136 -8.96 -16.13 4.04
N GLY A 137 -9.86 -15.14 4.13
CA GLY A 137 -10.71 -14.97 5.28
C GLY A 137 -11.46 -16.27 5.56
N SER A 138 -11.51 -16.69 6.83
CA SER A 138 -12.42 -17.76 7.21
C SER A 138 -13.84 -17.28 6.93
N VAL A 139 -14.41 -17.71 5.81
CA VAL A 139 -15.83 -17.53 5.54
C VAL A 139 -16.55 -18.41 6.55
N VAL A 140 -17.02 -17.82 7.65
CA VAL A 140 -18.00 -18.48 8.50
C VAL A 140 -19.24 -18.67 7.62
N PRO A 141 -19.65 -19.91 7.28
CA PRO A 141 -20.83 -20.09 6.46
C PRO A 141 -22.02 -19.53 7.21
N ALA A 142 -22.77 -18.63 6.55
CA ALA A 142 -24.01 -18.10 7.08
C ALA A 142 -24.91 -19.26 7.50
N ALA A 143 -25.35 -19.25 8.77
CA ALA A 143 -26.24 -20.27 9.29
C ALA A 143 -27.44 -20.44 8.36
N SER A 144 -27.60 -21.65 7.83
CA SER A 144 -28.71 -22.01 6.96
C SER A 144 -30.02 -21.83 7.73
N ASN A 145 -30.78 -20.80 7.37
CA ASN A 145 -32.19 -20.71 7.76
C ASN A 145 -32.97 -21.72 6.93
N GLU A 146 -33.07 -22.96 7.39
CA GLU A 146 -34.13 -23.87 6.93
C GLU A 146 -35.39 -23.66 7.79
N PRO A 147 -36.54 -23.33 7.19
CA PRO A 147 -37.82 -23.42 7.88
C PRO A 147 -38.28 -24.89 7.93
N GLY A 148 -38.69 -25.35 9.11
CA GLY A 148 -39.29 -26.66 9.34
C GLY A 148 -40.74 -26.78 8.89
#